data_AF-A0A967WFG4-F1
#
_entry.id   AF-A0A967WFG4-F1
#
_cell.length_a   1.000
_cell.length_b   1.000
_cell.length_c   1.000
_cell.angle_alpha   90.00
_cell.angle_beta   90.00
_cell.angle_gamma   90.00
#
_symmetry.space_group_name_H-M   'P 1'
#
loop_
_entity.id
_entity.type
_entity.pdbx_description
1 polymer ?
#
loop_
_entity_poly.entity_id
_entity_poly.type
_entity_poly.pdbx_seq_one_letter_code
_entity_poly.pdbx_strand_id
1 'polypeptide(L)' 'MAAAQQFAREPSGWLILCGPSGCGKTHLAAAIGNASIEGGRPVFFVVVPDLLDHL' A
#
# COMPACT_ATOMS: atom_id res chain seq x y z
N MET A 1 -11.70 0.89 6.53
CA MET A 1 -11.67 1.65 5.27
C MET A 1 -11.18 3.09 5.45
N ALA A 2 -11.65 3.83 6.46
CA ALA A 2 -11.24 5.22 6.71
C ALA A 2 -9.71 5.44 6.80
N ALA A 3 -8.98 4.55 7.49
CA ALA A 3 -7.52 4.67 7.63
C ALA A 3 -6.77 4.63 6.27
N ALA A 4 -7.19 3.74 5.36
CA ALA A 4 -6.57 3.62 4.03
C ALA A 4 -6.87 4.85 3.16
N GLN A 5 -8.09 5.37 3.21
CA GLN A 5 -8.45 6.60 2.50
C GLN A 5 -7.67 7.81 3.04
N GLN A 6 -7.48 7.91 4.35
CA GLN A 6 -6.68 8.97 4.94
C GLN A 6 -5.22 8.87 4.52
N PHE A 7 -4.63 7.68 4.59
CA PHE A 7 -3.24 7.46 4.18
C PHE A 7 -3.02 7.72 2.68
N ALA A 8 -3.99 7.41 1.81
CA ALA A 8 -3.91 7.72 0.39
C ALA A 8 -3.89 9.24 0.11
N ARG A 9 -4.65 10.03 0.89
CA ARG A 9 -4.67 11.49 0.76
C ARG A 9 -3.38 12.11 1.26
N GLU A 10 -3.01 11.78 2.49
CA GLU A 10 -1.87 12.36 3.21
C GLU A 10 -1.02 11.25 3.84
N PRO A 11 -0.16 10.59 3.03
CA PRO A 11 0.68 9.50 3.52
C PRO A 11 1.72 10.05 4.49
N SER A 12 1.66 9.58 5.73
CA SER A 12 2.63 9.92 6.78
C SER A 12 2.93 8.69 7.63
N GLY A 13 4.21 8.44 7.90
CA GLY A 13 4.65 7.26 8.64
C GLY A 13 4.25 5.94 7.96
N TRP A 14 3.83 4.97 8.78
CA TRP A 14 3.51 3.61 8.35
C TRP A 14 2.02 3.29 8.51
N LEU A 15 1.45 2.58 7.54
CA LEU A 15 0.13 1.95 7.64
C LEU A 15 0.28 0.43 7.56
N ILE A 16 -0.21 -0.26 8.59
CA ILE A 16 -0.24 -1.73 8.62
C ILE A 16 -1.67 -2.20 8.33
N LEU A 17 -1.83 -3.04 7.30
CA LEU A 17 -3.07 -3.73 6.98
C LEU A 17 -2.98 -5.17 7.46
N CYS A 18 -3.87 -5.59 8.37
CA CYS A 18 -3.86 -6.94 8.95
C CYS A 18 -5.26 -7.58 8.91
N GLY A 19 -5.30 -8.91 8.81
CA GLY A 19 -6.55 -9.67 8.69
C GLY A 19 -6.39 -10.97 7.89
N PRO A 20 -7.43 -11.82 7.83
CA PRO A 20 -7.39 -13.12 7.18
C PRO A 20 -6.98 -13.09 5.71
N SER A 21 -6.55 -14.24 5.16
CA SER A 21 -6.32 -14.36 3.71
C SER A 21 -7.61 -14.03 2.93
N GLY A 22 -7.48 -13.41 1.76
CA GLY A 22 -8.63 -13.03 0.93
C GLY A 22 -9.43 -11.82 1.40
N CYS A 23 -9.12 -11.20 2.55
CA CYS A 23 -9.89 -10.03 3.05
C CYS A 23 -9.57 -8.69 2.36
N GLY A 24 -8.83 -8.69 1.25
CA GLY A 24 -8.57 -7.50 0.42
C GLY A 24 -7.37 -6.63 0.79
N LYS A 25 -6.45 -7.07 1.68
CA LYS A 25 -5.28 -6.27 2.11
C LYS A 25 -4.40 -5.81 0.93
N THR A 26 -4.01 -6.73 0.07
CA THR A 26 -3.18 -6.44 -1.11
C THR A 26 -3.89 -5.53 -2.09
N HIS A 27 -5.19 -5.74 -2.30
CA HIS A 27 -6.02 -4.87 -3.15
C HIS A 27 -6.07 -3.45 -2.59
N LEU A 28 -6.22 -3.30 -1.27
CA LEU A 28 -6.25 -1.99 -0.63
C LEU A 28 -4.89 -1.29 -0.68
N ALA A 29 -3.78 -2.03 -0.49
CA ALA A 29 -2.44 -1.49 -0.66
C ALA A 29 -2.18 -1.01 -2.09
N ALA A 30 -2.60 -1.78 -3.10
CA ALA A 30 -2.50 -1.38 -4.50
C ALA A 30 -3.35 -0.13 -4.82
N ALA A 31 -4.58 -0.05 -4.27
CA ALA A 31 -5.43 1.11 -4.43
C ALA A 31 -4.82 2.40 -3.83
N ILE A 32 -4.19 2.31 -2.65
CA ILE A 32 -3.43 3.42 -2.06
C ILE A 32 -2.26 3.83 -2.97
N GLY A 33 -1.54 2.84 -3.51
CA GLY A 33 -0.44 3.07 -4.45
C GLY A 33 -0.90 3.81 -5.70
N ASN A 34 -1.99 3.36 -6.33
CA ASN A 34 -2.55 4.00 -7.52
C ASN A 34 -2.99 5.44 -7.25
N ALA A 35 -3.68 5.69 -6.13
CA ALA A 35 -4.06 7.05 -5.73
C ALA A 35 -2.83 7.96 -5.48
N SER A 36 -1.70 7.39 -5.04
CA SER A 36 -0.45 8.13 -4.88
C SER A 36 0.17 8.49 -6.23
N ILE A 37 0.17 7.54 -7.18
CA ILE A 37 0.64 7.74 -8.57
C ILE A 37 -0.21 8.81 -9.27
N GLU A 38 -1.54 8.76 -9.15
CA GLU A 38 -2.46 9.78 -9.68
C GLU A 38 -2.17 11.18 -9.11
N GLY A 39 -1.72 11.24 -7.86
CA GLY A 39 -1.27 12.47 -7.21
C GLY A 39 0.18 12.89 -7.55
N GLY A 40 0.83 12.24 -8.52
CA GLY A 40 2.19 12.55 -8.95
C GLY A 40 3.30 12.06 -8.00
N ARG A 41 2.99 11.17 -7.05
CA ARG A 41 3.96 10.60 -6.10
C ARG A 41 4.41 9.23 -6.61
N PRO A 42 5.72 8.98 -6.78
CA PRO A 42 6.21 7.66 -7.19
C PRO A 42 5.92 6.62 -6.11
N VAL A 43 5.61 5.39 -6.53
CA VAL A 43 5.30 4.26 -5.64
C VAL A 43 6.15 3.07 -6.02
N PHE A 44 6.73 2.42 -5.01
CA PHE A 44 7.36 1.12 -5.15
C PHE A 44 6.46 0.07 -4.51
N PHE A 45 6.01 -0.91 -5.30
CA PHE A 45 5.11 -1.96 -4.86
C PHE A 45 5.76 -3.32 -5.13
N VAL A 46 6.05 -4.05 -4.06
CA VAL A 46 6.80 -5.31 -4.11
C VAL A 46 6.30 -6.26 -3.04
N VAL A 47 6.42 -7.57 -3.28
CA VAL A 47 6.22 -8.57 -2.23
C VAL A 47 7.54 -8.81 -1.49
N VAL A 48 7.49 -9.20 -0.22
CA VAL A 48 8.69 -9.34 0.61
C VAL A 48 9.71 -10.33 0.03
N PRO A 49 9.34 -11.51 -0.51
CA PRO A 49 10.32 -12.41 -1.11
C PRO A 49 11.15 -11.75 -2.22
N ASP A 50 10.48 -11.16 -3.21
CA ASP A 50 11.14 -10.44 -4.32
C ASP A 50 12.03 -9.28 -3.82
N LEU A 51 11.62 -8.58 -2.75
CA LEU A 51 12.45 -7.52 -2.15
C LEU A 51 13.75 -8.07 -1.56
N LEU A 52 13.70 -9.22 -0.90
CA LEU A 52 14.87 -9.85 -0.26
C LEU A 52 15.81 -10.48 -1.28
N ASP A 53 15.29 -10.95 -2.42
CA ASP A 53 16.12 -11.50 -3.51
C ASP A 53 17.01 -10.45 -4.20
N HIS A 54 16.77 -9.16 -3.92
CA HIS A 54 17.54 -8.02 -4.45
C HIS A 54 18.49 -7.37 -3.43
N LEU A 55 18.65 -7.95 -2.24
CA LEU A 55 19.57 -7.51 -1.18
C LEU A 55 20.83 -8.37 -1.13
#